data_AF-A0A382AR76-F1
#
_entry.id   AF-A0A382AR76-F1
#
_cell.length_a   1.000
_cell.length_b   1.000
_cell.length_c   1.000
_cell.angle_alpha   90.00
_cell.angle_beta   90.00
_cell.angle_gamma   90.00
#
_symmetry.space_group_name_H-M   'P 1'
#
loop_
_entity.id
_entity.type
_entity.pdbx_description
1 polymer ?
#
loop_
_entity_poly.entity_id
_entity_poly.type
_entity_poly.pdbx_seq_one_letter_code
_entity_poly.pdbx_strand_id
1 'polypeptide(L)'
;QTELIDQTFNGGTASILVNIASGATEVIDVSGLANSSGATARVNITGIQWTSAAGITVTWEADADETALQLTGNGSFNNISLPYSTGTNATGDINLIAGSGVATAIVTLRKMTGFAERTDYSNT
;
A
#
# COMPACT_ATOMS: atom_id res chain seq x y z
N GLN A 1 9.41 -19.31 9.65
CA GLN A 1 8.81 -19.95 8.47
C GLN A 1 8.21 -18.82 7.65
N THR A 2 8.87 -18.43 6.56
CA THR A 2 8.28 -17.45 5.62
C THR A 2 7.44 -18.28 4.67
N GLU A 3 6.15 -18.36 4.94
CA GLU A 3 5.22 -19.09 4.10
C GLU A 3 4.99 -18.24 2.84
N LEU A 4 5.62 -18.63 1.73
CA LEU A 4 5.40 -18.03 0.42
C LEU A 4 4.00 -18.41 -0.06
N ILE A 5 3.00 -17.57 0.24
CA ILE A 5 1.68 -17.71 -0.36
C ILE A 5 1.83 -17.36 -1.85
N ASP A 6 1.61 -18.35 -2.71
CA ASP A 6 1.67 -18.20 -4.16
C ASP A 6 0.62 -17.18 -4.64
N GLN A 7 1.10 -15.99 -5.02
CA GLN A 7 0.30 -14.85 -5.45
C GLN A 7 -0.43 -15.11 -6.78
N THR A 8 -0.03 -16.11 -7.56
CA THR A 8 -0.71 -16.46 -8.82
C THR A 8 -2.02 -17.20 -8.61
N PHE A 9 -2.20 -17.86 -7.47
CA PHE A 9 -3.45 -18.55 -7.11
C PHE A 9 -4.57 -17.58 -6.67
N ASN A 10 -4.24 -16.38 -6.21
CA ASN A 10 -5.19 -15.39 -5.67
C ASN A 10 -5.40 -14.17 -6.59
N GLY A 11 -5.55 -14.39 -7.91
CA GLY A 11 -5.82 -13.31 -8.86
C GLY A 11 -4.74 -12.21 -8.88
N GLY A 12 -3.49 -12.61 -8.65
CA GLY A 12 -2.32 -11.75 -8.64
C GLY A 12 -2.18 -10.83 -7.42
N THR A 13 -2.83 -11.18 -6.30
CA THR A 13 -2.80 -10.38 -5.07
C THR A 13 -1.97 -11.02 -3.96
N ALA A 14 -1.42 -10.17 -3.09
CA ALA A 14 -0.64 -10.55 -1.92
C ALA A 14 -1.21 -9.86 -0.68
N SER A 15 -1.48 -10.61 0.39
CA SER A 15 -1.88 -10.04 1.68
C SER A 15 -0.71 -10.11 2.66
N ILE A 16 -0.38 -8.98 3.26
CA ILE A 16 0.76 -8.84 4.18
C ILE A 16 0.24 -8.36 5.52
N LEU A 17 0.54 -9.12 6.58
CA LEU A 17 0.31 -8.70 7.96
C LEU A 17 1.50 -7.85 8.42
N VAL A 18 1.21 -6.68 8.95
CA VAL A 18 2.20 -5.71 9.44
C VAL A 18 1.84 -5.32 10.87
N ASN A 19 2.80 -5.44 11.77
CA ASN A 19 2.70 -4.95 13.13
C ASN A 19 3.60 -3.72 13.25
N ILE A 20 3.02 -2.59 13.64
CA ILE A 20 3.69 -1.29 13.66
C ILE A 20 3.79 -0.83 15.12
N ALA A 21 5.00 -0.58 15.59
CA ALA A 21 5.22 -0.03 16.92
C ALA A 21 4.67 1.41 17.04
N SER A 22 4.47 1.88 18.28
CA SER A 22 3.93 3.22 18.53
C SER A 22 4.81 4.31 17.90
N GLY A 23 4.24 5.13 17.01
CA GLY A 23 4.96 6.20 16.30
C GLY A 23 5.98 5.70 15.27
N ALA A 24 6.00 4.40 14.97
CA ALA A 24 6.94 3.80 14.02
C ALA A 24 6.37 3.80 12.60
N THR A 25 7.27 3.58 11.64
CA THR A 25 6.97 3.37 10.23
C THR A 25 7.43 1.97 9.85
N GLU A 26 6.55 1.21 9.20
CA GLU A 26 6.91 -0.04 8.56
C GLU A 26 6.80 0.13 7.04
N VAL A 27 7.82 -0.33 6.33
CA VAL A 27 7.90 -0.27 4.87
C VAL A 27 7.51 -1.62 4.29
N ILE A 28 6.51 -1.63 3.42
CA ILE A 28 6.19 -2.79 2.60
C ILE A 28 6.96 -2.64 1.29
N ASP A 29 8.05 -3.39 1.15
CA ASP A 29 8.77 -3.56 -0.11
C ASP A 29 7.93 -4.40 -1.07
N VAL A 30 7.53 -3.78 -2.19
CA VAL A 30 6.71 -4.43 -3.21
C VAL A 30 7.47 -4.77 -4.49
N SER A 31 8.78 -4.50 -4.51
CA SER A 31 9.66 -4.77 -5.65
C SER A 31 9.64 -6.25 -6.03
N GLY A 32 9.54 -7.15 -5.04
CA GLY A 32 9.49 -8.60 -5.20
C GLY A 32 8.11 -9.22 -5.49
N LEU A 33 7.02 -8.44 -5.50
CA LEU A 33 5.69 -8.99 -5.81
C LEU A 33 5.60 -9.47 -7.27
N ALA A 34 4.91 -10.58 -7.49
CA ALA A 34 4.72 -11.20 -8.80
C ALA A 34 3.70 -10.43 -9.68
N ASN A 35 3.64 -10.74 -10.98
CA ASN A 35 2.66 -10.26 -11.98
C ASN A 35 2.91 -8.92 -12.68
N SER A 36 4.04 -8.24 -12.46
CA SER A 36 4.41 -7.08 -13.29
C SER A 36 5.91 -6.89 -13.30
N SER A 37 6.50 -6.87 -14.50
CA SER A 37 7.90 -6.51 -14.74
C SER A 37 7.95 -5.35 -15.73
N GLY A 38 8.61 -4.24 -15.34
CA GLY A 38 8.76 -3.04 -16.17
C GLY A 38 8.89 -1.74 -15.35
N ALA A 39 9.45 -0.68 -15.95
CA ALA A 39 9.68 0.61 -15.29
C ALA A 39 8.38 1.35 -14.88
N THR A 40 7.23 0.93 -15.43
CA THR A 40 5.88 1.44 -15.11
C THR A 40 5.09 0.49 -14.20
N ALA A 41 5.73 -0.55 -13.64
CA ALA A 41 5.09 -1.40 -12.64
C ALA A 41 4.67 -0.53 -11.45
N ARG A 42 3.41 -0.67 -11.02
CA ARG A 42 2.83 0.03 -9.87
C ARG A 42 2.07 -0.97 -9.00
N VAL A 43 1.83 -0.59 -7.75
CA VAL A 43 1.02 -1.37 -6.81
C VAL A 43 -0.26 -0.65 -6.48
N ASN A 44 -1.36 -1.39 -6.48
CA ASN A 44 -2.63 -0.93 -5.96
C ASN A 44 -2.94 -1.65 -4.65
N ILE A 45 -3.38 -0.90 -3.64
CA ILE A 45 -3.96 -1.48 -2.43
C ILE A 45 -5.40 -1.85 -2.79
N THR A 46 -5.75 -3.14 -2.77
CA THR A 46 -7.10 -3.61 -3.10
C THR A 46 -7.96 -3.84 -1.85
N GLY A 47 -7.33 -3.92 -0.68
CA GLY A 47 -8.03 -4.00 0.59
C GLY A 47 -7.09 -3.77 1.76
N ILE A 48 -7.62 -3.27 2.87
CA ILE A 48 -6.87 -3.05 4.10
C ILE A 48 -7.78 -3.29 5.30
N GLN A 49 -7.28 -4.02 6.28
CA GLN A 49 -7.94 -4.25 7.56
C GLN A 49 -6.97 -3.80 8.65
N TRP A 50 -7.43 -3.07 9.65
CA TRP A 50 -6.52 -2.52 10.65
C TRP A 50 -7.13 -2.41 12.03
N THR A 51 -6.24 -2.41 13.01
CA THR A 51 -6.48 -1.97 14.38
C THR A 51 -5.45 -0.93 14.75
N SER A 52 -5.89 0.17 15.36
CA SER A 52 -4.97 1.20 15.85
C SER A 52 -5.60 2.00 16.98
N ALA A 53 -4.76 2.39 17.95
CA ALA A 53 -5.20 3.29 19.02
C ALA A 53 -5.23 4.77 18.57
N ALA A 54 -4.42 5.14 17.59
CA ALA A 54 -4.19 6.53 17.19
C ALA A 54 -4.13 6.76 15.67
N GLY A 55 -4.64 5.81 14.89
CA GLY A 55 -4.65 5.85 13.43
C GLY A 55 -3.38 5.28 12.79
N ILE A 56 -3.48 5.07 11.48
CA ILE A 56 -2.37 4.73 10.59
C ILE A 56 -2.43 5.68 9.40
N THR A 57 -1.31 6.31 9.08
CA THR A 57 -1.13 7.07 7.84
C THR A 57 -0.46 6.15 6.83
N VAL A 58 -1.06 5.99 5.66
CA VAL A 58 -0.49 5.24 4.54
C VAL A 58 0.08 6.24 3.54
N THR A 59 1.36 6.14 3.23
CA THR A 59 2.01 6.97 2.20
C THR A 59 2.62 6.10 1.11
N TRP A 60 2.72 6.67 -0.09
CA TRP A 60 3.54 6.10 -1.16
C TRP A 60 4.97 6.60 -1.00
N GLU A 61 5.93 5.69 -1.11
CA GLU A 61 7.34 6.05 -1.01
C GLU A 61 7.83 6.76 -2.28
N ALA A 62 8.45 7.93 -2.08
CA ALA A 62 9.04 8.79 -3.09
C ALA A 62 10.07 9.75 -2.46
N ASP A 63 10.73 10.62 -3.25
CA ASP A 63 11.62 11.65 -2.70
C ASP A 63 10.92 12.54 -1.65
N ALA A 64 9.63 12.80 -1.89
CA ALA A 64 8.71 13.37 -0.93
C ALA A 64 7.44 12.51 -0.90
N ASP A 65 7.31 11.71 0.15
CA ASP A 65 6.18 10.81 0.35
C ASP A 65 4.83 11.52 0.23
N GLU A 66 3.91 10.90 -0.51
CA GLU A 66 2.54 11.39 -0.69
C GLU A 66 1.56 10.55 0.12
N THR A 67 0.68 11.19 0.90
CA THR A 67 -0.35 10.48 1.65
C THR A 67 -1.38 9.84 0.73
N ALA A 68 -1.47 8.52 0.78
CA ALA A 68 -2.43 7.72 0.03
C ALA A 68 -3.76 7.59 0.76
N LEU A 69 -3.71 7.34 2.07
CA LEU A 69 -4.89 7.06 2.88
C LEU A 69 -4.63 7.36 4.37
N GLN A 70 -5.63 7.94 5.04
CA GLN A 70 -5.65 8.05 6.49
C GLN A 70 -6.63 7.04 7.08
N LEU A 71 -6.15 6.21 8.00
CA LEU A 71 -6.94 5.21 8.71
C LEU A 71 -7.12 5.66 10.16
N THR A 72 -8.35 5.69 10.64
CA THR A 72 -8.68 6.12 12.01
C THR A 72 -9.46 5.02 12.73
N GLY A 73 -9.18 4.83 14.02
CA GLY A 73 -9.77 3.77 14.82
C GLY A 73 -9.41 2.38 14.28
N ASN A 74 -10.39 1.48 14.29
CA ASN A 74 -10.28 0.12 13.76
C ASN A 74 -11.27 -0.04 12.60
N GLY A 75 -10.92 -0.83 11.59
CA GLY A 75 -11.82 -1.01 10.47
C GLY A 75 -11.31 -1.94 9.38
N SER A 76 -12.10 -2.00 8.32
CA SER A 76 -11.73 -2.65 7.08
C SER A 76 -12.28 -1.90 5.88
N PHE A 77 -11.47 -1.83 4.84
CA PHE A 77 -11.89 -1.46 3.50
C PHE A 77 -11.58 -2.60 2.56
N ASN A 78 -12.55 -2.94 1.71
CA ASN A 78 -12.40 -3.95 0.66
C ASN A 78 -12.68 -3.27 -0.68
N ASN A 79 -12.01 -3.73 -1.74
CA ASN A 79 -12.13 -3.22 -3.10
C ASN A 79 -11.88 -1.71 -3.22
N ILE A 80 -10.83 -1.22 -2.56
CA ILE A 80 -10.40 0.16 -2.75
C ILE A 80 -9.55 0.29 -4.01
N SER A 81 -9.62 1.47 -4.62
CA SER A 81 -8.69 1.88 -5.67
C SER A 81 -8.13 3.24 -5.25
N LEU A 82 -6.85 3.28 -4.97
CA LEU A 82 -6.16 4.51 -4.62
C LEU A 82 -5.38 5.01 -5.85
N PRO A 83 -5.26 6.33 -6.04
CA PRO A 83 -4.34 6.87 -7.04
C PRO A 83 -2.90 6.48 -6.67
N TYR A 84 -2.08 6.23 -7.69
CA TYR A 84 -0.65 5.99 -7.51
C TYR A 84 0.09 7.30 -7.19
N SER A 85 1.33 7.21 -6.71
CA SER A 85 2.14 8.40 -6.43
C SER A 85 2.54 9.16 -7.69
N THR A 86 2.38 10.47 -7.66
CA THR A 86 2.92 11.41 -8.64
C THR A 86 4.27 11.99 -8.22
N GLY A 87 4.79 11.57 -7.06
CA GLY A 87 6.07 11.98 -6.51
C GLY A 87 7.25 11.64 -7.43
N THR A 88 8.28 12.48 -7.38
CA THR A 88 9.53 12.21 -8.09
C THR A 88 10.20 10.98 -7.49
N ASN A 89 10.72 10.10 -8.36
CA ASN A 89 11.35 8.83 -7.98
C ASN A 89 10.48 7.86 -7.15
N ALA A 90 9.15 7.93 -7.29
CA ALA A 90 8.27 6.98 -6.61
C ALA A 90 8.64 5.52 -6.92
N THR A 91 8.95 4.74 -5.89
CA THR A 91 9.39 3.33 -6.02
C THR A 91 8.20 2.37 -6.17
N GLY A 92 7.04 2.79 -5.67
CA GLY A 92 5.84 1.95 -5.55
C GLY A 92 5.74 1.24 -4.20
N ASP A 93 6.75 1.35 -3.34
CA ASP A 93 6.69 0.87 -1.96
C ASP A 93 5.68 1.68 -1.13
N ILE A 94 5.26 1.08 -0.01
CA ILE A 94 4.21 1.62 0.84
C ILE A 94 4.73 1.77 2.25
N ASN A 95 4.58 2.96 2.81
CA ASN A 95 4.89 3.24 4.20
C ASN A 95 3.60 3.24 5.03
N LEU A 96 3.61 2.48 6.12
CA LEU A 96 2.55 2.44 7.11
C LEU A 96 3.05 3.08 8.40
N ILE A 97 2.51 4.24 8.75
CA ILE A 97 2.98 5.08 9.86
C ILE A 97 1.92 5.05 10.96
N ALA A 98 2.23 4.46 12.12
CA ALA A 98 1.32 4.46 13.24
C ALA A 98 1.34 5.80 13.99
N GLY A 99 0.18 6.23 14.48
CA GLY A 99 0.09 7.32 15.45
C GLY A 99 0.67 6.94 16.83
N SER A 100 0.31 7.69 17.88
CA SER A 100 0.68 7.37 19.26
C SER A 100 -0.05 6.12 19.79
N GLY A 101 0.44 4.94 19.41
CA GLY A 101 -0.01 3.63 19.87
C GLY A 101 0.37 2.54 18.87
N VAL A 102 0.47 1.29 19.34
CA VAL A 102 0.73 0.14 18.45
C VAL A 102 -0.44 -0.02 17.49
N ALA A 103 -0.13 -0.39 16.26
CA ALA A 103 -1.11 -0.66 15.23
C ALA A 103 -0.82 -1.99 14.52
N THR A 104 -1.86 -2.62 13.98
CA THR A 104 -1.73 -3.80 13.13
C THR A 104 -2.54 -3.56 11.87
N ALA A 105 -1.98 -3.90 10.72
CA ALA A 105 -2.66 -3.85 9.44
C ALA A 105 -2.47 -5.15 8.67
N ILE A 106 -3.52 -5.61 7.99
CA ILE A 106 -3.43 -6.58 6.92
C ILE A 106 -3.70 -5.83 5.64
N VAL A 107 -2.69 -5.73 4.78
CA VAL A 107 -2.78 -4.98 3.52
C VAL A 107 -2.77 -5.97 2.36
N THR A 108 -3.81 -5.91 1.53
CA THR A 108 -3.92 -6.72 0.32
C THR A 108 -3.56 -5.85 -0.88
N LEU A 109 -2.54 -6.29 -1.62
CA LEU A 109 -1.89 -5.57 -2.70
C LEU A 109 -2.04 -6.33 -4.01
N ARG A 110 -2.13 -5.61 -5.12
CA ARG A 110 -2.01 -6.16 -6.47
C ARG A 110 -0.95 -5.39 -7.24
N LYS A 111 0.04 -6.09 -7.79
CA LYS A 111 0.97 -5.49 -8.76
C LYS A 111 0.30 -5.42 -10.13
N MET A 112 0.40 -4.27 -10.79
CA MET A 112 -0.29 -3.99 -12.05
C MET A 112 0.72 -3.54 -13.12
N THR A 113 0.50 -3.93 -14.38
CA THR A 113 1.19 -3.40 -15.56
C THR A 113 0.27 -2.44 -16.31
N GLY A 114 0.74 -1.23 -16.65
CA GLY A 114 0.12 -0.44 -17.72
C GLY A 114 -1.01 0.54 -17.34
N PHE A 115 -1.03 1.12 -16.14
CA PHE A 115 -1.77 2.38 -15.98
C PHE A 115 -0.90 3.51 -16.52
N ALA A 116 -1.24 4.02 -17.70
CA ALA A 116 -0.78 5.34 -18.12
C ALA A 116 -1.15 6.35 -17.04
N GLU A 117 -0.43 7.49 -16.99
CA GLU A 117 -0.76 8.56 -16.05
C GLU A 117 -2.28 8.83 -16.04
N ARG A 118 -2.86 8.90 -14.84
CA ARG A 118 -4.28 9.15 -14.62
C ARG A 118 -4.58 10.60 -15.04
N THR A 119 -5.02 10.82 -16.28
CA THR A 119 -5.38 12.14 -16.84
C THR A 119 -6.71 12.72 -16.32
N ASP A 120 -7.42 12.00 -15.46
CA ASP A 120 -8.75 12.37 -14.93
C ASP A 120 -8.72 13.30 -13.70
N TYR A 121 -7.63 14.03 -13.50
CA TYR A 121 -7.65 15.34 -12.82
C TYR A 121 -7.46 16.48 -13.82
N SER A 122 -8.23 16.49 -14.91
CA SER A 122 -8.61 17.76 -15.52
C SER A 122 -9.88 18.23 -14.84
N ASN A 123 -9.72 19.14 -13.89
CA ASN A 123 -10.83 19.90 -13.34
C ASN A 123 -11.26 20.90 -14.43
N THR A 124 -12.12 20.48 -15.35
CA THR A 124 -12.99 21.39 -16.11
C THR A 124 -14.28 21.59 -15.35
#